data_AF-A0A382GNS5-F1
#
_entry.id   AF-A0A382GNS5-F1
#
_cell.length_a   1.000
_cell.length_b   1.000
_cell.length_c   1.000
_cell.angle_alpha   90.00
_cell.angle_beta   90.00
_cell.angle_gamma   90.00
#
_symmetry.space_group_name_H-M   'P 1'
#
loop_
_entity.id
_entity.type
_entity.pdbx_description
1 polymer ?
#
loop_
_entity_poly.entity_id
_entity_poly.type
_entity_poly.pdbx_seq_one_letter_code
_entity_poly.pdbx_strand_id
1 'polypeptide(L)'
;MKHNKSVQIIFLSFILSFLFSSEDVFAYKESDLNKFKNTKKCIECDLTDLNLSRVNLSRVNLSGSDLSGANLSGSDLSGSNLSRVNLSRVNLSGSNLKEVNLTYANLSEIIIDIKALSTLVFSESTFLNKSTLAEETKKEKEQALRKKKKEQALKKKKKEQALRKKEKEQALRKKEKEQALRKKKEEELSKKKEEELSKKKEEELRKKDEVLLKALVEKFKKEEELSKKRKKN
;
A
#
# COMPACT_ATOMS: atom_id res chain seq x y z
N MET A 1 47.28 25.60 76.80
CA MET A 1 47.39 25.09 75.41
C MET A 1 46.87 26.17 74.47
N LYS A 2 47.76 26.88 73.76
CA LYS A 2 47.36 27.93 72.81
C LYS A 2 46.82 27.23 71.56
N HIS A 3 45.51 27.28 71.33
CA HIS A 3 44.92 26.87 70.05
C HIS A 3 45.52 27.73 68.95
N ASN A 4 46.32 27.10 68.09
CA ASN A 4 47.06 27.79 67.05
C ASN A 4 46.07 28.15 65.93
N LYS A 5 45.54 29.39 65.98
CA LYS A 5 44.50 29.90 65.06
C LYS A 5 44.88 29.69 63.58
N SER A 6 46.17 29.70 63.25
CA SER A 6 46.67 29.42 61.91
C SER A 6 46.42 27.98 61.44
N VAL A 7 46.44 26.98 62.32
CA VAL A 7 46.17 25.59 61.96
C VAL A 7 44.67 25.38 61.70
N GLN A 8 43.80 26.03 62.48
CA GLN A 8 42.35 26.01 62.24
C GLN A 8 41.97 26.73 60.95
N ILE A 9 42.64 27.83 60.59
CA ILE A 9 42.40 28.54 59.32
C ILE A 9 42.80 27.67 58.12
N ILE A 10 43.92 26.96 58.20
CA ILE A 10 44.37 26.05 57.12
C ILE A 10 43.41 24.85 56.99
N PHE A 11 42.97 24.27 58.11
CA PHE A 11 41.99 23.18 58.10
C PHE A 11 40.62 23.63 57.58
N LEU A 12 40.16 24.83 57.96
CA LEU A 12 38.91 25.41 57.49
C LEU A 12 39.01 25.77 56.00
N SER A 13 40.14 26.27 55.51
CA SER A 13 40.34 26.52 54.08
C SER A 13 40.42 25.24 53.26
N PHE A 14 41.01 24.17 53.80
CA PHE A 14 41.09 22.87 53.15
C PHE A 14 39.70 22.20 53.07
N ILE A 15 38.90 22.32 54.14
CA ILE A 15 37.50 21.89 54.17
C ILE A 15 36.61 22.79 53.30
N LEU A 16 36.86 24.10 53.22
CA LEU A 16 36.11 25.01 52.33
C LEU A 16 36.45 24.75 50.86
N SER A 17 37.70 24.40 50.52
CA SER A 17 38.06 23.93 49.19
C SER A 17 37.50 22.54 48.86
N PHE A 18 37.19 21.72 49.88
CA PHE A 18 36.53 20.43 49.75
C PHE A 18 34.99 20.55 49.74
N LEU A 19 34.42 21.63 50.30
CA LEU A 19 33.00 21.99 50.23
C LEU A 19 32.67 22.83 48.99
N PHE A 20 33.69 23.34 48.30
CA PHE A 20 33.64 23.87 46.93
C PHE A 20 34.10 22.84 45.89
N SER A 21 34.06 21.54 46.21
CA SER A 21 33.77 20.57 45.15
C SER A 21 32.30 20.75 44.79
N SER A 22 31.96 21.87 44.15
CA SER A 22 30.83 21.85 43.24
C SER A 22 31.14 20.71 42.30
N GLU A 23 30.34 19.65 42.36
CA GLU A 23 29.99 18.96 41.14
C GLU A 23 29.50 20.09 40.25
N ASP A 24 30.39 20.59 39.40
CA ASP A 24 30.02 21.54 38.36
C ASP A 24 28.92 20.81 37.60
N VAL A 25 27.68 21.26 37.81
CA VAL A 25 26.54 20.78 37.04
C VAL A 25 26.72 21.39 35.66
N PHE A 26 27.63 20.80 34.89
CA PHE A 26 27.79 21.14 33.50
C PHE A 26 26.47 20.75 32.83
N ALA A 27 25.79 21.73 32.25
CA ALA A 27 24.59 21.51 31.46
C ALA A 27 24.85 20.59 30.24
N TYR A 28 26.13 20.45 29.85
CA TYR A 28 26.60 19.58 28.77
C TYR A 28 27.26 18.31 29.32
N LYS A 29 27.35 17.27 28.48
CA LYS A 29 27.99 16.00 28.84
C LYS A 29 29.51 16.04 28.59
N GLU A 30 30.31 15.83 29.63
CA GLU A 30 31.79 15.93 29.53
C GLU A 30 32.41 14.96 28.51
N SER A 31 31.86 13.74 28.39
CA SER A 31 32.31 12.77 27.38
C SER A 31 32.13 13.30 25.96
N ASP A 32 31.06 14.06 25.73
CA ASP A 32 30.70 14.61 24.43
C ASP A 32 31.57 15.83 24.11
N LEU A 33 31.89 16.65 25.13
CA LEU A 33 32.89 17.70 25.00
C LEU A 33 34.27 17.14 24.63
N ASN A 34 34.71 16.07 25.30
CA ASN A 34 35.99 15.42 25.01
C ASN A 34 36.02 14.82 23.61
N LYS A 35 34.93 14.18 23.19
CA LYS A 35 34.75 13.68 21.82
C LYS A 35 34.80 14.83 20.81
N PHE A 36 34.09 15.93 21.05
CA PHE A 36 34.07 17.10 20.20
C PHE A 36 35.48 17.70 20.04
N LYS A 37 36.20 17.92 21.15
CA LYS A 37 37.57 18.46 21.17
C LYS A 37 38.54 17.61 20.37
N ASN A 38 38.46 16.28 20.49
CA ASN A 38 39.42 15.35 19.89
C ASN A 38 39.13 15.01 18.42
N THR A 39 37.85 15.02 18.02
CA THR A 39 37.45 14.46 16.71
C THR A 39 36.86 15.47 15.75
N LYS A 40 36.47 16.67 16.22
CA LYS A 40 35.69 17.64 15.44
C LYS A 40 34.43 17.00 14.81
N LYS A 41 33.86 16.00 15.48
CA LYS A 41 32.61 15.31 15.10
C LYS A 41 31.82 14.98 16.36
N CYS A 42 30.60 15.49 16.44
CA CYS A 42 29.71 15.22 17.56
C CYS A 42 28.30 14.99 17.03
N ILE A 43 27.95 13.74 16.75
CA ILE A 43 26.59 13.37 16.34
C ILE A 43 25.82 12.98 17.59
N GLU A 44 24.61 13.51 17.75
CA GLU A 44 23.73 13.26 18.91
C GLU A 44 24.43 13.54 20.26
N CYS A 45 25.25 14.58 20.30
CA CYS A 45 25.96 15.01 21.50
C CYS A 45 25.12 15.99 22.32
N ASP A 46 25.39 16.03 23.62
CA ASP A 46 24.90 17.09 24.51
C ASP A 46 25.97 18.16 24.72
N LEU A 47 25.76 19.32 24.10
CA LEU A 47 26.61 20.52 24.17
C LEU A 47 25.80 21.73 24.67
N THR A 48 24.78 21.48 25.49
CA THR A 48 23.86 22.50 26.04
C THR A 48 24.63 23.56 26.84
N ASP A 49 24.23 24.83 26.69
CA ASP A 49 24.82 26.01 27.34
C ASP A 49 26.34 26.22 27.17
N LEU A 50 26.99 25.47 26.27
CA LEU A 50 28.42 25.54 26.09
C LEU A 50 28.85 26.87 25.44
N ASN A 51 29.94 27.45 25.92
CA ASN A 51 30.56 28.59 25.27
C ASN A 51 31.46 28.11 24.11
N LEU A 52 30.97 28.29 22.90
CA LEU A 52 31.63 27.98 21.63
C LEU A 52 31.92 29.25 20.81
N SER A 53 31.96 30.42 21.47
CA SER A 53 32.19 31.69 20.80
C SER A 53 33.55 31.72 20.12
N ARG A 54 33.59 32.23 18.88
CA ARG A 54 34.79 32.36 18.04
C ARG A 54 35.53 31.05 17.75
N VAL A 55 34.90 29.90 17.99
CA VAL A 55 35.47 28.59 17.67
C VAL A 55 35.36 28.33 16.15
N ASN A 56 36.37 27.66 15.59
CA ASN A 56 36.29 27.14 14.23
C ASN A 56 35.54 25.80 14.23
N LEU A 57 34.29 25.85 13.76
CA LEU A 57 33.36 24.73 13.59
C LEU A 57 33.11 24.42 12.10
N SER A 58 33.99 24.90 11.21
CA SER A 58 33.83 24.70 9.77
C SER A 58 33.83 23.20 9.44
N ARG A 59 32.86 22.78 8.62
CA ARG A 59 32.68 21.39 8.14
C ARG A 59 32.51 20.33 9.25
N VAL A 60 32.23 20.74 10.49
CA VAL A 60 31.95 19.83 11.60
C VAL A 60 30.57 19.18 11.37
N ASN A 61 30.44 17.91 11.73
CA ASN A 61 29.15 17.24 11.79
C ASN A 61 28.62 17.26 13.23
N LEU A 62 27.58 18.06 13.44
CA LEU A 62 26.85 18.23 14.70
C LEU A 62 25.39 17.72 14.61
N SER A 63 25.07 16.91 13.59
CA SER A 63 23.70 16.47 13.33
C SER A 63 23.06 15.77 14.53
N GLY A 64 21.82 16.15 14.81
CA GLY A 64 21.03 15.62 15.94
C GLY A 64 21.50 16.01 17.33
N SER A 65 22.56 16.83 17.47
CA SER A 65 23.06 17.26 18.79
C SER A 65 22.14 18.29 19.45
N ASP A 66 22.24 18.41 20.77
CA ASP A 66 21.66 19.50 21.53
C ASP A 66 22.70 20.59 21.81
N LEU A 67 22.43 21.80 21.31
CA LEU A 67 23.21 23.01 21.53
C LEU A 67 22.34 24.10 22.17
N SER A 68 21.20 23.74 22.76
CA SER A 68 20.29 24.75 23.31
C SER A 68 21.00 25.63 24.34
N GLY A 69 20.73 26.94 24.28
CA GLY A 69 21.38 27.95 25.12
C GLY A 69 22.88 28.19 24.85
N ALA A 70 23.52 27.45 23.94
CA ALA A 70 24.94 27.63 23.64
C ALA A 70 25.26 29.03 23.07
N ASN A 71 26.49 29.48 23.32
CA ASN A 71 27.01 30.72 22.74
C ASN A 71 27.91 30.40 21.54
N LEU A 72 27.43 30.64 20.33
CA LEU A 72 28.16 30.48 19.05
C LEU A 72 28.54 31.83 18.42
N SER A 73 28.58 32.92 19.22
CA SER A 73 28.89 34.24 18.67
C SER A 73 30.27 34.28 18.04
N GLY A 74 30.35 34.78 16.80
CA GLY A 74 31.58 34.88 16.03
C GLY A 74 32.21 33.55 15.59
N SER A 75 31.55 32.40 15.80
CA SER A 75 32.08 31.10 15.37
C SER A 75 32.06 30.94 13.85
N ASP A 76 32.99 30.17 13.28
CA ASP A 76 32.93 29.78 11.88
C ASP A 76 32.20 28.44 11.73
N LEU A 77 30.96 28.45 11.22
CA LEU A 77 30.13 27.25 11.00
C LEU A 77 30.08 26.86 9.51
N SER A 78 30.98 27.40 8.68
CA SER A 78 30.89 27.21 7.23
C SER A 78 30.94 25.75 6.81
N GLY A 79 29.97 25.33 5.99
CA GLY A 79 29.84 23.95 5.51
C GLY A 79 29.53 22.91 6.61
N SER A 80 29.20 23.34 7.83
CA SER A 80 28.87 22.41 8.92
C SER A 80 27.50 21.74 8.71
N ASN A 81 27.37 20.52 9.23
CA ASN A 81 26.10 19.80 9.24
C ASN A 81 25.41 19.96 10.58
N LEU A 82 24.41 20.83 10.62
CA LEU A 82 23.51 21.10 11.75
C LEU A 82 22.12 20.52 11.52
N SER A 83 21.98 19.48 10.68
CA SER A 83 20.66 18.88 10.47
C SER A 83 20.11 18.27 11.75
N ARG A 84 18.81 18.49 12.03
CA ARG A 84 18.07 18.00 13.21
C ARG A 84 18.62 18.50 14.56
N VAL A 85 19.50 19.48 14.56
CA VAL A 85 20.11 20.02 15.78
C VAL A 85 19.07 20.80 16.61
N ASN A 86 19.23 20.84 17.92
CA ASN A 86 18.52 21.79 18.77
C ASN A 86 19.37 23.06 18.96
N LEU A 87 19.02 24.17 18.30
CA LEU A 87 19.66 25.48 18.47
C LEU A 87 18.74 26.46 19.24
N SER A 88 17.81 25.95 20.04
CA SER A 88 16.91 26.86 20.77
C SER A 88 17.68 27.78 21.72
N ARG A 89 17.34 29.08 21.74
CA ARG A 89 17.98 30.11 22.59
C ARG A 89 19.49 30.31 22.33
N VAL A 90 20.00 29.90 21.18
CA VAL A 90 21.43 30.04 20.84
C VAL A 90 21.78 31.44 20.35
N ASN A 91 22.97 31.92 20.72
CA ASN A 91 23.54 33.14 20.14
C ASN A 91 24.45 32.84 18.94
N LEU A 92 24.02 33.23 17.74
CA LEU A 92 24.73 33.11 16.45
C LEU A 92 25.29 34.45 15.95
N SER A 93 25.25 35.54 16.73
CA SER A 93 25.70 36.87 16.27
C SER A 93 27.14 36.85 15.74
N GLY A 94 27.34 37.37 14.54
CA GLY A 94 28.63 37.49 13.87
C GLY A 94 29.25 36.17 13.42
N SER A 95 28.54 35.05 13.52
CA SER A 95 28.98 33.74 13.03
C SER A 95 29.02 33.69 11.50
N ASN A 96 29.81 32.76 10.94
CA ASN A 96 29.82 32.47 9.50
C ASN A 96 28.96 31.23 9.21
N LEU A 97 27.82 31.43 8.55
CA LEU A 97 26.82 30.41 8.24
C LEU A 97 26.83 29.98 6.76
N LYS A 98 27.92 30.27 6.02
CA LYS A 98 28.04 29.89 4.61
C LYS A 98 27.91 28.37 4.43
N GLU A 99 27.00 27.92 3.54
CA GLU A 99 26.80 26.49 3.22
C GLU A 99 26.44 25.61 4.42
N VAL A 100 25.90 26.18 5.50
CA VAL A 100 25.45 25.39 6.66
C VAL A 100 24.18 24.61 6.33
N ASN A 101 24.11 23.34 6.76
CA ASN A 101 22.90 22.54 6.64
C ASN A 101 22.05 22.66 7.92
N LEU A 102 20.92 23.37 7.85
CA LEU A 102 19.97 23.55 8.96
C LEU A 102 18.67 22.73 8.78
N THR A 103 18.67 21.71 7.91
CA THR A 103 17.50 20.84 7.68
C THR A 103 16.96 20.30 9.02
N TYR A 104 15.69 20.55 9.33
CA TYR A 104 15.03 20.14 10.58
C TYR A 104 15.63 20.68 11.88
N ALA A 105 16.49 21.70 11.83
CA ALA A 105 17.02 22.35 13.03
C ALA A 105 15.93 23.10 13.80
N ASN A 106 15.97 23.06 15.13
CA ASN A 106 15.15 23.93 15.97
C ASN A 106 15.83 25.29 16.13
N LEU A 107 15.27 26.33 15.52
CA LEU A 107 15.80 27.70 15.55
C LEU A 107 14.96 28.65 16.43
N SER A 108 14.21 28.09 17.39
CA SER A 108 13.35 28.88 18.27
C SER A 108 14.20 29.80 19.17
N GLU A 109 13.83 31.08 19.25
CA GLU A 109 14.49 32.06 20.14
C GLU A 109 16.00 32.26 19.87
N ILE A 110 16.49 32.01 18.65
CA ILE A 110 17.88 32.33 18.32
C ILE A 110 18.14 33.83 18.34
N ILE A 111 19.34 34.20 18.78
CA ILE A 111 19.89 35.55 18.60
C ILE A 111 20.80 35.51 17.38
N ILE A 112 20.49 36.30 16.35
CA ILE A 112 21.27 36.37 15.11
C ILE A 112 21.35 37.83 14.64
N ASP A 113 22.48 38.25 14.09
CA ASP A 113 22.68 39.60 13.56
C ASP A 113 22.72 39.60 12.02
N ILE A 114 22.75 40.80 11.43
CA ILE A 114 22.80 41.00 9.98
C ILE A 114 24.04 40.35 9.36
N LYS A 115 25.17 40.34 10.10
CA LYS A 115 26.42 39.76 9.63
C LYS A 115 26.31 38.23 9.47
N ALA A 116 25.74 37.54 10.46
CA ALA A 116 25.54 36.11 10.37
C ALA A 116 24.51 35.77 9.28
N LEU A 117 23.40 36.53 9.23
CA LEU A 117 22.35 36.33 8.24
C LEU A 117 22.84 36.52 6.80
N SER A 118 23.74 37.47 6.54
CA SER A 118 24.25 37.74 5.18
C SER A 118 25.15 36.63 4.63
N THR A 119 25.71 35.78 5.49
CA THR A 119 26.51 34.62 5.08
C THR A 119 25.67 33.39 4.80
N LEU A 120 24.42 33.36 5.29
CA LEU A 120 23.53 32.22 5.16
C LEU A 120 22.95 32.12 3.74
N VAL A 121 23.03 30.93 3.14
CA VAL A 121 22.43 30.67 1.82
C VAL A 121 21.05 30.07 2.00
N PHE A 122 20.03 30.80 1.54
CA PHE A 122 18.65 30.32 1.52
C PHE A 122 18.44 29.37 0.34
N SER A 123 18.25 28.09 0.62
CA SER A 123 17.79 27.09 -0.34
C SER A 123 16.67 26.25 0.29
N GLU A 124 15.86 25.59 -0.52
CA GLU A 124 14.76 24.74 -0.03
C GLU A 124 15.26 23.66 0.94
N SER A 125 16.45 23.12 0.69
CA SER A 125 17.11 22.16 1.58
C SER A 125 17.70 22.78 2.84
N THR A 126 17.89 24.10 2.91
CA THR A 126 18.44 24.75 4.12
C THR A 126 17.46 24.69 5.28
N PHE A 127 16.15 24.75 5.05
CA PHE A 127 15.12 25.00 6.09
C PHE A 127 13.94 24.01 6.12
N LEU A 128 14.08 22.80 5.59
CA LEU A 128 13.00 21.80 5.69
C LEU A 128 12.59 21.62 7.16
N ASN A 129 11.35 22.00 7.49
CA ASN A 129 10.83 21.91 8.85
C ASN A 129 10.17 20.54 9.06
N LYS A 130 10.14 20.05 10.30
CA LYS A 130 9.51 18.77 10.66
C LYS A 130 8.01 18.76 10.35
N SER A 131 7.36 19.92 10.37
CA SER A 131 5.94 20.09 9.99
C SER A 131 5.68 19.83 8.51
N THR A 132 6.55 20.32 7.61
CA THR A 132 6.41 20.07 6.17
C THR A 132 6.63 18.60 5.82
N LEU A 133 7.61 17.95 6.44
CA LEU A 133 7.82 16.50 6.26
C LEU A 133 6.63 15.66 6.75
N ALA A 134 6.02 16.02 7.88
CA ALA A 134 4.85 15.32 8.41
C ALA A 134 3.61 15.49 7.50
N GLU A 135 3.42 16.66 6.91
CA GLU A 135 2.32 16.90 5.96
C GLU A 135 2.53 16.20 4.62
N GLU A 136 3.74 16.24 4.07
CA GLU A 136 4.08 15.57 2.80
C GLU A 136 3.91 14.05 2.93
N THR A 137 4.45 13.47 4.01
CA THR A 137 4.29 12.02 4.27
C THR A 137 2.83 11.62 4.49
N LYS A 138 2.00 12.50 5.09
CA LYS A 138 0.55 12.27 5.23
C LYS A 138 -0.16 12.33 3.87
N LYS A 139 0.16 13.33 3.04
CA LYS A 139 -0.41 13.50 1.68
C LYS A 139 -0.07 12.29 0.79
N GLU A 140 1.18 11.83 0.81
CA GLU A 140 1.63 10.67 0.05
C GLU A 140 0.91 9.38 0.47
N LYS A 141 0.81 9.12 1.79
CA LYS A 141 0.08 7.96 2.32
C LYS A 141 -1.40 7.99 1.92
N GLU A 142 -2.04 9.15 1.98
CA GLU A 142 -3.44 9.29 1.59
C GLU A 142 -3.63 9.07 0.08
N GLN A 143 -2.73 9.61 -0.75
CA GLN A 143 -2.77 9.41 -2.20
C GLN A 143 -2.53 7.94 -2.59
N ALA A 144 -1.59 7.26 -1.94
CA ALA A 144 -1.34 5.84 -2.12
C ALA A 144 -2.56 4.99 -1.73
N LEU A 145 -3.21 5.31 -0.61
CA LEU A 145 -4.44 4.63 -0.18
C LEU A 145 -5.59 4.84 -1.18
N ARG A 146 -5.76 6.07 -1.70
CA ARG A 146 -6.76 6.38 -2.73
C ARG A 146 -6.51 5.60 -4.02
N LYS A 147 -5.25 5.52 -4.49
CA LYS A 147 -4.87 4.71 -5.66
C LYS A 147 -5.18 3.23 -5.44
N LYS A 148 -4.79 2.67 -4.30
CA LYS A 148 -5.04 1.26 -3.94
C LYS A 148 -6.53 0.92 -3.90
N LYS A 149 -7.36 1.79 -3.30
CA LYS A 149 -8.84 1.62 -3.27
C LYS A 149 -9.45 1.64 -4.68
N LYS A 150 -9.02 2.56 -5.55
CA LYS A 150 -9.49 2.64 -6.94
C LYS A 150 -9.16 1.36 -7.73
N GLU A 151 -7.93 0.85 -7.57
CA GLU A 151 -7.50 -0.38 -8.25
C GLU A 151 -8.30 -1.61 -7.79
N GLN A 152 -8.55 -1.74 -6.47
CA GLN A 152 -9.37 -2.80 -5.92
C GLN A 152 -10.83 -2.74 -6.42
N ALA A 153 -11.41 -1.55 -6.47
CA ALA A 153 -12.77 -1.36 -7.01
C ALA A 153 -12.85 -1.74 -8.49
N LEU A 154 -11.84 -1.37 -9.29
CA LEU A 154 -11.76 -1.73 -10.71
C LEU A 154 -11.63 -3.24 -10.91
N LYS A 155 -10.77 -3.91 -10.12
CA LYS A 155 -10.62 -5.38 -10.14
C LYS A 155 -11.93 -6.08 -9.78
N LYS A 156 -12.64 -5.62 -8.76
CA LYS A 156 -13.95 -6.15 -8.36
C LYS A 156 -14.98 -6.00 -9.50
N LYS A 157 -15.07 -4.81 -10.11
CA LYS A 157 -15.98 -4.53 -11.23
C LYS A 157 -15.69 -5.43 -12.44
N LYS A 158 -14.42 -5.61 -12.80
CA LYS A 158 -14.01 -6.52 -13.89
C LYS A 158 -14.38 -7.98 -13.61
N LYS A 159 -14.16 -8.45 -12.37
CA LYS A 159 -14.52 -9.82 -11.95
C LYS A 159 -16.03 -10.05 -12.03
N GLU A 160 -16.82 -9.08 -11.57
CA GLU A 160 -18.28 -9.15 -11.62
C GLU A 160 -18.83 -9.13 -13.06
N GLN A 161 -18.26 -8.30 -13.94
CA GLN A 161 -18.60 -8.29 -15.37
C GLN A 161 -18.26 -9.62 -16.05
N ALA A 162 -17.10 -10.20 -15.74
CA ALA A 162 -16.70 -11.50 -16.27
C ALA A 162 -17.64 -12.63 -15.80
N LEU A 163 -18.06 -12.60 -14.53
CA LEU A 163 -19.02 -13.57 -13.99
C LEU A 163 -20.38 -13.46 -14.68
N ARG A 164 -20.93 -12.24 -14.80
CA ARG A 164 -22.20 -12.00 -15.51
C ARG A 164 -22.15 -12.46 -16.98
N LYS A 165 -21.00 -12.28 -17.65
CA LYS A 165 -20.80 -12.76 -19.03
C LYS A 165 -20.83 -14.29 -19.09
N LYS A 166 -20.14 -14.98 -18.17
CA LYS A 166 -20.17 -16.45 -18.07
C LYS A 166 -21.56 -16.99 -17.79
N GLU A 167 -22.31 -16.37 -16.88
CA GLU A 167 -23.69 -16.79 -16.56
C GLU A 167 -24.62 -16.64 -17.76
N LYS A 168 -24.53 -15.52 -18.50
CA LYS A 168 -25.31 -15.33 -19.74
C LYS A 168 -24.97 -16.37 -20.80
N GLU A 169 -23.68 -16.69 -20.98
CA GLU A 169 -23.24 -17.70 -21.94
C GLU A 169 -23.73 -19.11 -21.56
N GLN A 170 -23.68 -19.47 -20.27
CA GLN A 170 -24.21 -20.72 -19.76
C GLN A 170 -25.74 -20.82 -19.94
N ALA A 171 -26.48 -19.74 -19.67
CA ALA A 171 -27.91 -19.68 -19.88
C ALA A 171 -28.28 -19.84 -21.37
N LEU A 172 -27.52 -19.22 -22.27
CA LEU A 172 -27.71 -19.36 -23.72
C LEU A 172 -27.47 -20.81 -24.17
N ARG A 173 -26.35 -21.42 -23.77
CA ARG A 173 -26.05 -22.83 -24.09
C ARG A 173 -27.13 -23.79 -23.57
N LYS A 174 -27.71 -23.51 -22.39
CA LYS A 174 -28.80 -24.32 -21.84
C LYS A 174 -30.06 -24.21 -22.72
N LYS A 175 -30.42 -23.00 -23.15
CA LYS A 175 -31.55 -22.76 -24.07
C LYS A 175 -31.34 -23.46 -25.42
N GLU A 176 -30.15 -23.37 -25.99
CA GLU A 176 -29.82 -24.03 -27.27
C GLU A 176 -29.93 -25.56 -27.16
N LYS A 177 -29.41 -26.16 -26.08
CA LYS A 177 -29.55 -27.60 -25.81
C LYS A 177 -31.01 -28.00 -25.67
N GLU A 178 -31.81 -27.20 -24.97
CA GLU A 178 -33.24 -27.47 -24.78
C GLU A 178 -34.01 -27.39 -26.11
N GLN A 179 -33.71 -26.39 -26.95
CA GLN A 179 -34.28 -26.26 -28.29
C GLN A 179 -33.89 -27.43 -29.20
N ALA A 180 -32.61 -27.86 -29.18
CA ALA A 180 -32.16 -29.01 -29.95
C ALA A 180 -32.85 -30.31 -29.51
N LEU A 181 -33.07 -30.48 -28.20
CA LEU A 181 -33.79 -31.64 -27.67
C LEU A 181 -35.27 -31.63 -28.09
N ARG A 182 -35.93 -30.47 -28.08
CA ARG A 182 -37.31 -30.33 -28.55
C ARG A 182 -37.43 -30.70 -30.03
N LYS A 183 -36.55 -30.18 -30.88
CA LYS A 183 -36.51 -30.54 -32.31
C LYS A 183 -36.33 -32.04 -32.55
N LYS A 184 -35.39 -32.68 -31.83
CA LYS A 184 -35.21 -34.14 -31.91
C LYS A 184 -36.46 -34.92 -31.51
N LYS A 185 -37.14 -34.51 -30.43
CA LYS A 185 -38.39 -35.13 -30.00
C LYS A 185 -39.51 -34.95 -31.04
N GLU A 186 -39.60 -33.79 -31.66
CA GLU A 186 -40.56 -33.52 -32.73
C GLU A 186 -40.29 -34.39 -33.97
N GLU A 187 -39.03 -34.53 -34.39
CA GLU A 187 -38.62 -35.42 -35.48
C GLU A 187 -38.85 -36.91 -35.17
N GLU A 188 -38.60 -37.36 -33.94
CA GLU A 188 -38.91 -38.75 -33.54
C GLU A 188 -40.42 -39.00 -33.52
N LEU A 189 -41.20 -38.03 -33.07
CA LEU A 189 -42.65 -38.12 -33.05
C LEU A 189 -43.25 -38.13 -34.46
N SER A 190 -42.71 -37.32 -35.38
CA SER A 190 -43.16 -37.34 -36.78
C SER A 190 -42.86 -38.68 -37.45
N LYS A 191 -41.65 -39.22 -37.27
CA LYS A 191 -41.28 -40.55 -37.79
C LYS A 191 -42.17 -41.66 -37.26
N LYS A 192 -42.46 -41.66 -35.94
CA LYS A 192 -43.38 -42.64 -35.35
C LYS A 192 -44.79 -42.54 -35.94
N LYS A 193 -45.30 -41.32 -36.14
CA LYS A 193 -46.61 -41.12 -36.76
C LYS A 193 -46.65 -41.61 -38.21
N GLU A 194 -45.60 -41.37 -38.99
CA GLU A 194 -45.47 -41.87 -40.36
C GLU A 194 -45.44 -43.40 -40.39
N GLU A 195 -44.69 -44.03 -39.48
CA GLU A 195 -44.60 -45.49 -39.37
C GLU A 195 -45.90 -46.14 -38.90
N GLU A 196 -46.63 -45.53 -37.95
CA GLU A 196 -47.98 -45.99 -37.58
C GLU A 196 -48.97 -45.86 -38.73
N LEU A 197 -48.89 -44.77 -39.51
CA LEU A 197 -49.77 -44.55 -40.65
C LEU A 197 -49.50 -45.55 -41.77
N SER A 198 -48.23 -45.90 -42.04
CA SER A 198 -47.89 -46.91 -43.05
C SER A 198 -48.39 -48.30 -42.64
N LYS A 199 -48.19 -48.70 -41.37
CA LYS A 199 -48.70 -49.97 -40.83
C LYS A 199 -50.23 -50.06 -40.92
N LYS A 200 -50.95 -48.98 -40.59
CA LYS A 200 -52.42 -48.92 -40.72
C LYS A 200 -52.86 -49.08 -42.17
N LYS A 201 -52.18 -48.42 -43.13
CA LYS A 201 -52.48 -48.55 -44.55
C LYS A 201 -52.24 -49.97 -45.08
N GLU A 202 -51.14 -50.61 -44.68
CA GLU A 202 -50.86 -52.02 -45.04
C GLU A 202 -51.92 -52.97 -44.47
N GLU A 203 -52.32 -52.78 -43.21
CA GLU A 203 -53.36 -53.60 -42.57
C GLU A 203 -54.71 -53.42 -43.27
N GLU A 204 -55.06 -52.20 -43.67
CA GLU A 204 -56.29 -51.91 -44.42
C GLU A 204 -56.26 -52.55 -45.82
N LEU A 205 -55.10 -52.55 -46.49
CA LEU A 205 -54.92 -53.21 -47.78
C LEU A 205 -55.08 -54.73 -47.65
N ARG A 206 -54.44 -55.36 -46.65
CA ARG A 206 -54.59 -56.79 -46.38
C ARG A 206 -56.04 -57.19 -46.11
N LYS A 207 -56.78 -56.38 -45.35
CA LYS A 207 -58.22 -56.62 -45.10
C LYS A 207 -59.03 -56.58 -46.40
N LYS A 208 -58.71 -55.65 -47.32
CA LYS A 208 -59.35 -55.58 -48.65
C LYS A 208 -59.02 -56.80 -49.50
N ASP A 209 -57.76 -57.22 -49.54
CA ASP A 209 -57.33 -58.43 -50.28
C ASP A 209 -57.99 -59.70 -49.74
N GLU A 210 -58.11 -59.84 -48.40
CA GLU A 210 -58.79 -60.98 -47.77
C GLU A 210 -60.28 -61.04 -48.15
N VAL A 211 -60.96 -59.89 -48.16
CA VAL A 211 -62.36 -59.79 -48.61
C VAL A 211 -62.48 -60.20 -50.09
N LEU A 212 -61.56 -59.75 -50.94
CA LEU A 212 -61.55 -60.07 -52.36
C LEU A 212 -61.31 -61.58 -52.60
N LEU A 213 -60.36 -62.18 -51.87
CA LEU A 213 -60.08 -63.61 -51.91
C LEU A 213 -61.29 -64.45 -51.48
N LYS A 214 -61.96 -64.07 -50.38
CA LYS A 214 -63.21 -64.75 -49.95
C LYS A 214 -64.28 -64.68 -51.04
N ALA A 215 -64.47 -63.51 -51.66
CA ALA A 215 -65.43 -63.34 -52.74
C ALA A 215 -65.10 -64.18 -53.99
N LEU A 216 -63.81 -64.29 -54.35
CA LEU A 216 -63.35 -65.15 -55.45
C LEU A 216 -63.57 -66.64 -55.15
N VAL A 217 -63.21 -67.08 -53.94
CA VAL A 217 -63.44 -68.48 -53.52
C VAL A 217 -64.92 -68.83 -53.56
N GLU A 218 -65.81 -67.94 -53.11
CA GLU A 218 -67.25 -68.16 -53.23
C GLU A 218 -67.72 -68.25 -54.69
N LYS A 219 -67.19 -67.40 -55.59
CA LYS A 219 -67.50 -67.48 -57.02
C LYS A 219 -67.06 -68.82 -57.61
N PHE A 220 -65.84 -69.27 -57.33
CA PHE A 220 -65.36 -70.58 -57.80
C PHE A 220 -66.19 -71.74 -57.25
N LYS A 221 -66.57 -71.72 -55.97
CA LYS A 221 -67.48 -72.72 -55.40
C LYS A 221 -68.83 -72.75 -56.12
N LYS A 222 -69.41 -71.58 -56.42
CA LYS A 222 -70.67 -71.47 -57.19
C LYS A 222 -70.52 -72.02 -58.61
N GLU A 223 -69.40 -71.75 -59.28
CA GLU A 223 -69.11 -72.29 -60.61
C GLU A 223 -68.89 -73.81 -60.60
N GLU A 224 -68.21 -74.35 -59.58
CA GLU A 224 -68.01 -75.79 -59.40
C GLU A 224 -69.35 -76.52 -59.12
N GLU A 225 -70.23 -75.93 -58.30
CA GLU A 225 -71.60 -76.41 -58.07
C GLU A 225 -72.42 -76.45 -59.37
N LEU A 226 -72.33 -75.39 -60.19
CA LEU A 226 -72.99 -75.31 -61.50
C LEU A 226 -72.45 -76.36 -62.48
N SER A 227 -71.13 -76.58 -62.49
CA SER A 227 -70.46 -77.62 -63.26
C SER A 227 -70.91 -79.04 -62.86
N LYS A 228 -71.00 -79.32 -61.55
CA LYS A 228 -71.51 -80.60 -61.01
C LYS A 228 -72.98 -80.82 -61.37
N LYS A 229 -73.82 -79.77 -61.38
CA LYS A 229 -75.21 -79.85 -61.87
C LYS A 229 -75.29 -80.15 -63.36
N ARG A 230 -74.42 -79.56 -64.19
CA ARG A 230 -74.38 -79.81 -65.64
C ARG A 230 -73.90 -81.21 -66.03
N LYS A 231 -73.13 -81.90 -65.18
CA LYS A 231 -72.67 -83.28 -65.42
C LYS A 231 -73.65 -84.36 -64.92
N LYS A 232 -74.73 -83.98 -64.23
CA LYS A 232 -75.78 -84.88 -63.71
C LYS A 232 -77.06 -84.89 -64.53
N ASN A 233 -77.15 -84.04 -65.56
CA ASN A 233 -78.16 -84.06 -66.60
C ASN A 233 -77.53 -84.60 -67.90
#